data_AF-A0A0C3JKW3-F1
#
_entry.id   AF-A0A0C3JKW3-F1
#
_cell.length_a   1.000
_cell.length_b   1.000
_cell.length_c   1.000
_cell.angle_alpha   90.00
_cell.angle_beta   90.00
_cell.angle_gamma   90.00
#
_symmetry.space_group_name_H-M   'P 1'
#
loop_
_entity.id
_entity.type
_entity.pdbx_description
1 polymer ?
#
loop_
_entity_poly.entity_id
_entity_poly.type
_entity_poly.pdbx_seq_one_letter_code
_entity_poly.pdbx_strand_id
1 'polypeptide(L)'
;MPICNIKAPTGPVNIPAPYASHKLLKGEYCELYFFTNAGLAEAESFNPSVDNEALTLLKTDNGQHLWVPASATRDKVSIIKDKDLTWEQFGEVALCMVEAMRNHDWPEESVQMHIDFWMALESHPWCHSP
;
A
#
# COMPACT_ATOMS: atom_id res chain seq x y z
N MET A 1 12.03 34.25 -16.73
CA MET A 1 12.84 33.53 -15.73
C MET A 1 13.27 32.21 -16.35
N PRO A 2 14.54 31.77 -16.28
CA PRO A 2 14.89 30.43 -16.75
C PRO A 2 14.42 29.40 -15.72
N ILE A 3 13.78 28.34 -16.21
CA ILE A 3 13.33 27.21 -15.39
C ILE A 3 14.59 26.46 -14.96
N CYS A 4 14.75 26.27 -13.64
CA CYS A 4 15.85 25.50 -13.08
C CYS A 4 15.80 24.08 -13.67
N ASN A 5 16.90 23.63 -14.26
CA ASN A 5 17.04 22.30 -14.85
C ASN A 5 17.20 21.26 -13.72
N ILE A 6 16.12 21.04 -12.98
CA ILE A 6 16.04 20.00 -11.96
C ILE A 6 15.93 18.69 -12.73
N LYS A 7 16.98 17.87 -12.66
CA LYS A 7 17.00 16.55 -13.28
C LYS A 7 15.78 15.78 -12.78
N ALA A 8 14.91 15.37 -13.70
CA ALA A 8 13.71 14.61 -13.36
C ALA A 8 14.12 13.37 -12.54
N PRO A 9 13.38 13.00 -11.48
CA PRO A 9 13.65 11.78 -10.74
C PRO A 9 13.64 10.59 -11.70
N THR A 10 14.82 10.01 -11.94
CA THR A 10 14.99 8.87 -12.87
C THR A 10 14.73 7.51 -12.20
N GLY A 11 14.35 7.53 -10.92
CA GLY A 11 13.95 6.35 -10.16
C GLY A 11 12.43 6.27 -10.06
N PRO A 12 11.86 5.07 -10.03
CA PRO A 12 10.42 4.91 -9.92
C PRO A 12 9.90 5.42 -8.58
N VAL A 13 8.71 6.01 -8.64
CA VAL A 13 8.07 6.56 -7.47
C VAL A 13 7.47 5.40 -6.67
N ASN A 14 8.02 5.14 -5.49
CA ASN A 14 7.48 4.17 -4.56
C ASN A 14 6.56 4.91 -3.58
N ILE A 15 5.27 4.58 -3.60
CA ILE A 15 4.23 5.23 -2.79
C ILE A 15 3.52 4.12 -2.01
N PRO A 16 3.96 3.76 -0.79
CA PRO A 16 3.26 2.73 -0.02
C PRO A 16 1.97 3.28 0.61
N ALA A 17 2.03 4.40 1.35
CA ALA A 17 0.88 4.91 2.13
C ALA A 17 -0.23 5.56 1.28
N PRO A 18 0.01 6.56 0.42
CA PRO A 18 -1.07 7.17 -0.37
C PRO A 18 -1.82 6.20 -1.29
N TYR A 19 -1.13 5.18 -1.82
CA TYR A 19 -1.78 4.12 -2.59
C TYR A 19 -2.72 3.27 -1.73
N ALA A 20 -2.24 2.81 -0.57
CA ALA A 20 -3.03 1.98 0.32
C ALA A 20 -4.24 2.75 0.88
N SER A 21 -4.02 4.00 1.30
CA SER A 21 -5.09 4.92 1.70
C SER A 21 -6.12 5.13 0.59
N HIS A 22 -5.68 5.32 -0.66
CA HIS A 22 -6.60 5.50 -1.79
C HIS A 22 -7.44 4.26 -2.08
N LYS A 23 -6.81 3.08 -2.07
CA LYS A 23 -7.49 1.79 -2.25
C LYS A 23 -8.51 1.57 -1.13
N LEU A 24 -8.11 1.85 0.11
CA LEU A 24 -8.98 1.78 1.28
C LEU A 24 -10.16 2.76 1.15
N LEU A 25 -9.95 4.01 0.74
CA LEU A 25 -11.04 4.97 0.53
C LEU A 25 -12.04 4.51 -0.55
N LYS A 26 -11.56 3.81 -1.58
CA LYS A 26 -12.42 3.27 -2.65
C LYS A 26 -13.08 1.93 -2.28
N GLY A 27 -12.74 1.33 -1.14
CA GLY A 27 -13.15 -0.03 -0.80
C GLY A 27 -12.59 -1.08 -1.77
N GLU A 28 -11.49 -0.77 -2.44
CA GLU A 28 -10.82 -1.68 -3.36
C GLU A 28 -9.86 -2.60 -2.60
N TYR A 29 -9.61 -3.78 -3.15
CA TYR A 29 -8.58 -4.66 -2.63
C TYR A 29 -7.22 -3.95 -2.60
N CYS A 30 -6.53 -4.08 -1.47
CA CYS A 30 -5.19 -3.57 -1.22
C CYS A 30 -4.36 -4.69 -0.57
N GLU A 31 -3.14 -4.88 -1.05
CA GLU A 31 -2.23 -5.90 -0.52
C GLU A 31 -1.95 -5.66 0.97
N LEU A 32 -2.04 -6.72 1.78
CA LEU A 32 -1.94 -6.63 3.24
C LEU A 32 -0.56 -6.14 3.69
N TYR A 33 0.48 -6.37 2.88
CA TYR A 33 1.83 -5.88 3.12
C TYR A 33 1.89 -4.38 3.49
N PHE A 34 1.04 -3.54 2.88
CA PHE A 34 1.02 -2.10 3.15
C PHE A 34 0.61 -1.73 4.59
N PHE A 35 -0.03 -2.67 5.29
CA PHE A 35 -0.47 -2.51 6.67
C PHE A 35 0.43 -3.26 7.66
N THR A 36 1.53 -3.86 7.21
CA THR A 36 2.56 -4.40 8.11
C THR A 36 3.41 -3.26 8.67
N ASN A 37 4.07 -3.48 9.81
CA ASN A 37 4.98 -2.49 10.39
C ASN A 37 6.11 -2.12 9.41
N ALA A 38 6.61 -3.09 8.66
CA ALA A 38 7.62 -2.89 7.62
C ALA A 38 7.09 -2.00 6.47
N GLY A 39 5.90 -2.32 5.95
CA GLY A 39 5.25 -1.54 4.89
C GLY A 39 4.94 -0.11 5.30
N LEU A 40 4.53 0.11 6.56
CA LEU A 40 4.29 1.43 7.13
C LEU A 40 5.59 2.22 7.31
N ALA A 41 6.64 1.62 7.86
CA ALA A 41 7.96 2.26 8.02
C ALA A 41 8.59 2.62 6.66
N GLU A 42 8.41 1.75 5.65
CA GLU A 42 8.77 2.08 4.27
C GLU A 42 8.00 3.32 3.80
N ALA A 43 6.69 3.38 4.04
CA ALA A 43 5.85 4.51 3.66
C ALA A 43 6.32 5.84 4.26
N GLU A 44 6.66 5.85 5.54
CA GLU A 44 7.16 7.03 6.26
C GLU A 44 8.49 7.55 5.70
N SER A 45 9.30 6.68 5.11
CA SER A 45 10.57 7.07 4.48
C SER A 45 10.40 7.79 3.14
N PHE A 46 9.18 7.84 2.57
CA PHE A 46 8.90 8.46 1.27
C PHE A 46 8.32 9.87 1.38
N ASN A 47 8.69 10.72 0.40
CA ASN A 47 8.15 12.07 0.30
C ASN A 47 6.70 12.05 -0.23
N PRO A 48 5.71 12.58 0.52
CA PRO A 48 4.27 12.49 0.18
C PRO A 48 3.82 13.37 -0.99
N SER A 49 4.75 14.02 -1.70
CA SER A 49 4.44 15.02 -2.74
C SER A 49 3.97 14.40 -4.08
N VAL A 50 3.99 13.09 -4.24
CA VAL A 50 3.54 12.45 -5.49
C VAL A 50 2.13 11.91 -5.29
N ASP A 51 1.18 12.54 -5.98
CA ASP A 51 -0.17 12.02 -6.11
C ASP A 51 -0.13 10.67 -6.86
N ASN A 52 -0.81 9.67 -6.30
CA ASN A 52 -0.89 8.32 -6.84
C ASN A 52 -1.62 8.27 -8.20
N GLU A 53 -2.52 9.24 -8.46
CA GLU A 53 -3.19 9.41 -9.76
C GLU A 53 -2.40 10.31 -10.74
N ALA A 54 -1.26 10.88 -10.31
CA ALA A 54 -0.40 11.62 -11.22
C ALA A 54 0.16 10.69 -12.30
N LEU A 55 0.25 11.20 -13.53
CA LEU A 55 0.88 10.48 -14.62
C LEU A 55 2.40 10.68 -14.55
N THR A 56 3.15 9.57 -14.51
CA THR A 56 4.59 9.55 -14.66
C THR A 56 4.96 9.10 -16.07
N LEU A 57 6.07 9.63 -16.58
CA LEU A 57 6.57 9.28 -17.90
C LEU A 57 7.53 8.10 -17.77
N LEU A 58 7.08 6.90 -18.15
CA LEU A 58 7.92 5.71 -18.19
C LEU A 58 8.55 5.57 -19.57
N LYS A 59 9.86 5.37 -19.64
CA LYS A 59 10.56 5.05 -20.88
C LYS A 59 10.62 3.54 -21.06
N THR A 60 10.02 3.03 -22.12
CA THR A 60 10.06 1.60 -22.45
C THR A 60 11.39 1.21 -23.09
N ASP A 61 11.67 -0.09 -23.07
CA ASP A 61 12.86 -0.73 -23.65
C ASP A 61 13.06 -0.41 -25.14
N ASN A 62 11.97 -0.21 -25.88
CA ASN A 62 11.94 0.22 -27.28
C ASN A 62 12.14 1.74 -27.48
N GLY A 63 12.42 2.49 -26.41
CA GLY A 63 12.68 3.94 -26.44
C GLY A 63 11.43 4.82 -26.53
N GLN A 64 10.22 4.25 -26.54
CA GLN A 64 8.98 5.00 -26.46
C GLN A 64 8.73 5.53 -25.04
N HIS A 65 7.90 6.57 -24.94
CA HIS A 65 7.49 7.14 -23.67
C HIS A 65 6.00 6.86 -23.47
N LEU A 66 5.65 6.20 -22.37
CA LEU A 66 4.27 5.98 -21.95
C LEU A 66 3.95 6.84 -20.73
N TRP A 67 2.81 7.52 -20.79
CA TRP A 67 2.18 8.08 -19.61
C TRP A 67 1.50 6.94 -18.87
N VAL A 68 2.00 6.64 -17.68
CA VAL A 68 1.43 5.63 -16.80
C VAL A 68 1.11 6.30 -15.46
N PRO A 69 0.11 5.83 -14.71
CA PRO A 69 -0.08 6.27 -13.34
C PRO A 69 1.21 6.07 -12.54
N ALA A 70 1.53 6.97 -11.61
CA ALA A 70 2.66 6.85 -10.71
C ALA A 70 2.65 5.49 -9.98
N SER A 71 1.45 5.00 -9.65
CA SER A 71 1.19 3.68 -9.09
C SER A 71 1.73 2.51 -9.93
N ALA A 72 1.80 2.67 -11.26
CA ALA A 72 2.24 1.62 -12.18
C ALA A 72 3.77 1.61 -12.38
N THR A 73 4.45 2.70 -12.02
CA THR A 73 5.92 2.76 -12.10
C THR A 73 6.64 2.14 -10.93
N ARG A 74 5.94 1.70 -9.88
CA ARG A 74 6.54 1.09 -8.68
C ARG A 74 7.69 0.17 -9.06
N ASP A 75 8.90 0.48 -8.56
CA ASP A 75 9.94 -0.53 -8.52
C ASP A 75 9.34 -1.74 -7.83
N LYS A 76 9.64 -2.93 -8.33
CA LYS A 76 9.34 -4.20 -7.65
C LYS A 76 10.17 -4.31 -6.36
N VAL A 77 10.15 -3.31 -5.48
CA VAL A 77 10.29 -3.57 -4.05
C VAL A 77 9.21 -4.61 -3.79
N SER A 78 9.65 -5.79 -3.39
CA SER A 78 8.87 -7.01 -3.40
C SER A 78 7.69 -6.87 -2.44
N ILE A 79 6.59 -6.32 -2.93
CA ILE A 79 5.30 -6.37 -2.23
C ILE A 79 5.08 -7.84 -1.95
N ILE A 80 5.14 -8.18 -0.66
CA ILE A 80 4.94 -9.54 -0.20
C ILE A 80 3.47 -9.84 -0.46
N LYS A 81 3.19 -10.91 -1.22
CA LYS A 81 1.81 -11.31 -1.47
C LYS A 81 1.20 -11.77 -0.15
N ASP A 82 -0.10 -11.59 0.03
CA ASP A 82 -0.80 -11.96 1.27
C ASP A 82 -0.51 -13.40 1.72
N LYS A 83 -0.45 -14.35 0.77
CA LYS A 83 -0.14 -15.77 1.03
C LYS A 83 1.29 -16.05 1.50
N ASP A 84 2.20 -15.11 1.26
CA ASP A 84 3.62 -15.21 1.55
C ASP A 84 3.99 -14.37 2.79
N LEU A 85 3.01 -13.72 3.45
CA LEU A 85 3.18 -13.07 4.74
C LEU A 85 3.41 -14.11 5.85
N THR A 86 4.27 -13.77 6.80
CA THR A 86 4.38 -14.57 8.03
C THR A 86 3.14 -14.39 8.90
N TRP A 87 2.89 -15.32 9.81
CA TRP A 87 1.78 -15.20 10.75
C TRP A 87 1.91 -13.96 11.66
N GLU A 88 3.13 -13.62 12.06
CA GLU A 88 3.42 -12.40 12.83
C GLU A 88 3.02 -11.15 12.05
N GLN A 89 3.43 -11.05 10.77
CA GLN A 89 3.04 -9.93 9.90
C GLN A 89 1.53 -9.88 9.68
N PHE A 90 0.87 -11.02 9.57
CA PHE A 90 -0.58 -11.10 9.43
C PHE A 90 -1.31 -10.55 10.67
N GLY A 91 -0.80 -10.81 11.87
CA GLY A 91 -1.33 -10.24 13.11
C GLY A 91 -1.11 -8.72 13.22
N GLU A 92 0.03 -8.20 12.75
CA GLU A 92 0.27 -6.74 12.68
C GLU A 92 -0.79 -6.05 11.81
N VAL A 93 -1.07 -6.64 10.64
CA VAL A 93 -2.00 -6.12 9.64
C VAL A 93 -3.39 -5.92 10.20
N ALA A 94 -3.91 -6.86 11.00
CA ALA A 94 -5.26 -6.80 11.53
C ALA A 94 -5.50 -5.49 12.32
N LEU A 95 -4.55 -5.13 13.19
CA LEU A 95 -4.61 -3.91 14.00
C LEU A 95 -4.45 -2.65 13.13
N CYS A 96 -3.41 -2.61 12.30
CA CYS A 96 -3.10 -1.45 11.48
C CYS A 96 -4.18 -1.14 10.43
N MET A 97 -4.79 -2.16 9.84
CA MET A 97 -5.86 -1.99 8.85
C MET A 97 -7.14 -1.47 9.49
N VAL A 98 -7.52 -1.99 10.67
CA VAL A 98 -8.69 -1.49 11.42
C VAL A 98 -8.50 -0.04 11.85
N GLU A 99 -7.30 0.32 12.32
CA GLU A 99 -6.98 1.72 12.64
C GLU A 99 -7.04 2.61 11.39
N ALA A 100 -6.51 2.15 10.26
CA ALA A 100 -6.59 2.87 8.99
C ALA A 100 -8.06 3.09 8.55
N MET A 101 -8.93 2.09 8.68
CA MET A 101 -10.35 2.23 8.35
C MET A 101 -11.04 3.30 9.20
N ARG A 102 -10.80 3.29 10.52
CA ARG A 102 -11.32 4.29 11.45
C ARG A 102 -10.84 5.69 11.11
N ASN A 103 -9.56 5.83 10.76
CA ASN A 103 -8.97 7.11 10.37
C ASN A 103 -9.46 7.64 9.01
N HIS A 104 -10.15 6.82 8.21
CA HIS A 104 -10.73 7.19 6.93
C HIS A 104 -12.27 7.17 6.95
N ASP A 105 -12.86 7.34 8.14
CA ASP A 105 -14.32 7.49 8.34
C ASP A 105 -15.17 6.36 7.73
N TRP A 106 -14.62 5.14 7.69
CA TRP A 106 -15.41 3.98 7.30
C TRP A 106 -16.61 3.79 8.24
N PRO A 107 -17.77 3.33 7.74
CA PRO A 107 -18.92 3.04 8.59
C PRO A 107 -18.54 2.07 9.71
N GLU A 108 -18.98 2.33 10.94
CA GLU A 108 -18.65 1.49 12.10
C GLU A 108 -19.05 0.02 11.90
N GLU A 109 -20.16 -0.24 11.19
CA GLU A 109 -20.57 -1.59 10.81
C GLU A 109 -19.53 -2.30 9.93
N SER A 110 -18.94 -1.59 8.97
CA SER A 110 -17.88 -2.13 8.12
C SER A 110 -16.59 -2.38 8.90
N VAL A 111 -16.26 -1.50 9.85
CA VAL A 111 -15.12 -1.67 10.75
C VAL A 111 -15.32 -2.89 11.65
N GLN A 112 -16.51 -3.04 12.25
CA GLN A 112 -16.85 -4.17 13.10
C GLN A 112 -16.81 -5.49 12.34
N MET A 113 -17.31 -5.52 11.10
CA MET A 113 -17.24 -6.70 10.24
C MET A 113 -15.80 -7.17 10.00
N HIS A 114 -14.86 -6.24 9.82
CA HIS A 114 -13.44 -6.58 9.68
C HIS A 114 -12.84 -7.06 11.00
N ILE A 115 -13.17 -6.42 12.13
CA ILE A 115 -12.75 -6.91 13.46
C ILE A 115 -13.21 -8.35 13.68
N ASP A 116 -14.48 -8.63 13.43
CA ASP A 116 -15.05 -9.98 13.59
C ASP A 116 -14.37 -11.01 12.68
N PHE A 117 -14.08 -10.61 11.43
CA PHE A 117 -13.34 -11.43 10.48
C PHE A 117 -11.92 -11.78 10.97
N TRP A 118 -11.15 -10.78 11.41
CA TRP A 118 -9.79 -11.00 11.92
C TRP A 118 -9.80 -11.87 13.18
N MET A 119 -10.70 -11.59 14.13
CA MET A 119 -10.86 -12.38 15.35
C MET A 119 -11.22 -13.85 15.04
N ALA A 120 -12.07 -14.09 14.05
CA ALA A 120 -12.43 -15.44 13.63
C ALA A 120 -11.23 -16.20 13.02
N LEU A 121 -10.36 -15.51 12.29
CA LEU A 121 -9.14 -16.10 11.74
C LEU A 121 -8.09 -16.39 12.81
N GLU A 122 -7.85 -15.45 13.72
CA GLU A 122 -6.85 -15.60 14.79
C GLU A 122 -7.26 -16.63 15.84
N SER A 123 -8.55 -16.76 16.12
CA SER A 123 -9.07 -17.78 17.05
C SER A 123 -9.24 -19.17 16.41
N HIS A 124 -9.00 -19.30 15.09
CA HIS A 124 -9.18 -20.57 14.40
C HIS A 124 -8.15 -21.60 14.89
N PRO A 125 -8.53 -22.87 15.18
CA PRO A 125 -7.59 -23.87 15.71
C PRO A 125 -6.34 -24.13 14.85
N TRP A 126 -6.42 -23.83 13.55
CA TRP A 126 -5.31 -24.00 12.61
C TRP A 126 -4.30 -22.85 12.66
N CYS A 127 -4.62 -21.74 13.33
CA CYS A 127 -3.71 -20.63 13.59
C CYS A 127 -2.52 -21.04 14.48
N HIS A 128 -2.73 -21.98 15.40
CA HIS A 128 -1.72 -22.42 16.38
C HIS A 128 -1.20 -23.84 16.15
N SER A 129 -1.62 -24.49 15.06
CA SER A 129 -1.19 -25.86 14.75
C SER A 129 0.01 -25.80 13.80
N PRO A 130 1.18 -26.36 14.17
CA PRO A 130 2.36 -26.43 13.31
C PRO A 130 2.18 -27.37 12.10
#